data_AF-A0A820F673-F1
#
_entry.id   AF-A0A820F673-F1
#
_cell.length_a   1.000
_cell.length_b   1.000
_cell.length_c   1.000
_cell.angle_alpha   90.00
_cell.angle_beta   90.00
_cell.angle_gamma   90.00
#
_symmetry.space_group_name_H-M   'P 1'
#
loop_
_entity.id
_entity.type
_entity.pdbx_description
1 polymer ?
#
loop_
_entity_poly.entity_id
_entity_poly.type
_entity_poly.pdbx_seq_one_letter_code
_entity_poly.pdbx_strand_id
1 'polypeptide(L)'
;MNRAPRSQDIETIMKRGFFICALYQQISNIYNKQSDRHKEITVYRRQSMLLDDFDSLDLNVSIQFAVRAVENPKVNTVLLQMTIDPMKSSVPFAYLEENSSYKYENEILFSMHTVFRIIDVHHTQDQYWLVNLSLTSDNDPTLKVLTDHFRKEIGSGNPLDRLGSLMLKLGEFNQAEEIFGTQLNSKNEKTWCSQAHLNHQLAYVYSHKDEYTAALSYYKKALEMELNYVAED
;
A
#
# COMPACT_ATOMS: atom_id res chain seq x y z
N MET A 1 -11.87 4.89 7.68
CA MET A 1 -10.69 3.99 7.77
C MET A 1 -10.18 3.60 6.39
N ASN A 2 -11.00 2.96 5.55
CA ASN A 2 -10.60 2.50 4.22
C ASN A 2 -10.34 3.63 3.20
N ARG A 3 -10.62 4.90 3.54
CA ARG A 3 -10.37 6.06 2.68
C ARG A 3 -8.88 6.31 2.47
N ALA A 4 -8.08 6.27 3.54
CA ALA A 4 -6.67 6.66 3.46
C ALA A 4 -5.84 5.76 2.52
N PRO A 5 -5.97 4.42 2.55
CA PRO A 5 -5.33 3.56 1.56
C PRO A 5 -5.81 3.82 0.12
N ARG A 6 -7.09 4.19 -0.07
CA ARG A 6 -7.66 4.45 -1.40
C ARG A 6 -7.24 5.79 -1.99
N SER A 7 -6.99 6.79 -1.14
CA SER A 7 -6.56 8.13 -1.54
C SER A 7 -5.06 8.33 -1.41
N GLN A 8 -4.29 7.28 -1.11
CA GLN A 8 -2.85 7.34 -0.83
C GLN A 8 -2.49 8.43 0.20
N ASP A 9 -3.33 8.61 1.22
CA ASP A 9 -3.05 9.51 2.34
C ASP A 9 -2.02 8.84 3.27
N ILE A 10 -0.75 9.01 2.91
CA ILE A 10 0.40 8.34 3.50
C ILE A 10 0.55 8.72 4.98
N GLU A 11 0.33 9.98 5.33
CA GLU A 11 0.38 10.44 6.72
C GLU A 11 -0.65 9.71 7.58
N THR A 12 -1.90 9.62 7.12
CA THR A 12 -2.94 8.90 7.84
C THR A 12 -2.66 7.40 7.90
N ILE A 13 -2.12 6.79 6.84
CA ILE A 13 -1.73 5.36 6.83
C ILE A 13 -0.67 5.10 7.89
N MET A 14 0.38 5.93 7.93
CA MET A 14 1.47 5.84 8.91
C MET A 14 0.94 5.98 10.35
N LYS A 15 0.13 7.01 10.61
CA LYS A 15 -0.48 7.24 11.92
C LYS A 15 -1.41 6.11 12.37
N ARG A 16 -2.03 5.39 11.42
CA ARG A 16 -2.92 4.24 11.69
C ARG A 16 -2.22 2.89 11.54
N GLY A 17 -0.90 2.86 11.38
CA GLY A 17 -0.12 1.64 11.16
C GLY A 17 -0.33 0.58 12.24
N PHE A 18 -0.42 0.98 13.52
CA PHE A 18 -0.68 0.06 14.63
C PHE A 18 -2.04 -0.65 14.48
N PHE A 19 -3.07 0.07 14.05
CA PHE A 19 -4.40 -0.47 13.86
C PHE A 19 -4.43 -1.43 12.67
N ILE A 20 -3.77 -1.04 11.58
CA ILE A 20 -3.57 -1.87 10.38
C ILE A 20 -2.91 -3.21 10.74
N CYS A 21 -1.84 -3.17 11.53
CA CYS A 21 -1.15 -4.36 12.01
C CYS A 21 -2.04 -5.22 12.92
N ALA A 22 -2.76 -4.61 13.85
CA ALA A 22 -3.67 -5.32 14.75
C ALA A 22 -4.81 -6.00 13.97
N LEU A 23 -5.39 -5.31 12.99
CA LEU A 23 -6.44 -5.86 12.12
C LEU A 23 -5.90 -7.05 11.31
N TYR A 24 -4.71 -6.91 10.72
CA TYR A 24 -4.05 -8.01 10.00
C TYR A 24 -3.83 -9.24 10.90
N GLN A 25 -3.34 -9.04 12.12
CA GLN A 25 -3.13 -10.11 13.10
C GLN A 25 -4.45 -10.80 13.46
N GLN A 26 -5.53 -10.04 13.65
CA GLN A 26 -6.85 -10.61 13.94
C GLN A 26 -7.37 -11.46 12.77
N ILE A 27 -7.30 -10.94 11.54
CA ILE A 27 -7.69 -11.68 10.34
C ILE A 27 -6.87 -12.98 10.22
N SER A 28 -5.55 -12.90 10.43
CA SER A 28 -4.65 -14.07 10.38
C SER A 28 -4.99 -15.12 11.45
N ASN A 29 -5.32 -14.68 12.67
CA ASN A 29 -5.72 -15.59 13.75
C ASN A 29 -7.03 -16.31 13.45
N ILE A 30 -8.01 -15.61 12.85
CA ILE A 30 -9.27 -16.23 12.44
C ILE A 30 -9.00 -17.20 11.28
N TYR A 31 -8.21 -16.79 10.28
CA TYR A 31 -7.81 -17.60 9.13
C TYR A 31 -7.19 -18.95 9.54
N ASN A 32 -6.29 -18.95 10.53
CA ASN A 32 -5.68 -20.18 11.01
C ASN A 32 -6.67 -21.10 11.76
N LYS A 33 -7.67 -20.53 12.44
CA LYS A 33 -8.70 -21.30 13.17
C LYS A 33 -9.75 -21.91 12.24
N GLN A 34 -10.03 -21.27 11.11
CA GLN A 34 -11.01 -21.75 10.11
C GLN A 34 -10.39 -22.74 9.11
N SER A 35 -9.34 -23.47 9.51
CA SER A 35 -8.54 -24.25 8.55
C SER A 35 -9.27 -25.38 7.84
N ASP A 36 -10.28 -25.96 8.49
CA ASP A 36 -11.18 -26.95 7.89
C ASP A 36 -12.02 -26.39 6.73
N ARG A 37 -12.12 -25.05 6.62
CA ARG A 37 -12.84 -24.34 5.56
C ARG A 37 -11.93 -23.88 4.42
N HIS A 38 -10.65 -24.29 4.39
CA HIS A 38 -9.74 -24.00 3.28
C HIS A 38 -10.07 -24.85 2.03
N LYS A 39 -11.16 -24.48 1.37
CA LYS A 39 -11.53 -24.98 0.04
C LYS A 39 -11.64 -23.78 -0.89
N GLU A 40 -11.65 -24.06 -2.19
CA GLU A 40 -11.95 -23.03 -3.18
C GLU A 40 -13.34 -22.46 -2.90
N ILE A 41 -13.45 -21.13 -2.88
CA ILE A 41 -14.70 -20.41 -2.66
C ILE A 41 -14.90 -19.35 -3.73
N THR A 42 -16.16 -19.01 -3.97
CA THR A 42 -16.54 -17.86 -4.78
C THR A 42 -17.35 -16.90 -3.92
N VAL A 43 -16.94 -15.63 -3.89
CA VAL A 43 -17.65 -14.56 -3.20
C VAL A 43 -17.99 -13.42 -4.14
N TYR A 44 -18.99 -12.64 -3.76
CA TYR A 44 -19.55 -11.60 -4.60
C TYR A 44 -19.45 -10.25 -3.91
N ARG A 45 -19.13 -9.22 -4.69
CA ARG A 45 -19.21 -7.82 -4.24
C ARG A 45 -19.93 -7.00 -5.29
N ARG A 46 -21.05 -6.40 -4.89
CA ARG A 46 -21.74 -5.43 -5.71
C ARG A 46 -21.07 -4.06 -5.58
N GLN A 47 -20.86 -3.40 -6.70
CA GLN A 47 -20.40 -2.02 -6.75
C GLN A 47 -21.27 -1.22 -7.73
N SER A 48 -21.83 -0.13 -7.24
CA SER A 48 -22.53 0.84 -8.08
C SER A 48 -21.52 1.89 -8.54
N MET A 49 -21.44 2.13 -9.84
CA MET A 49 -20.55 3.15 -10.42
C MET A 49 -21.33 3.98 -11.43
N LEU A 50 -20.95 5.25 -11.61
CA LEU A 50 -21.56 6.08 -12.63
C LEU A 50 -21.07 5.67 -14.01
N LEU A 51 -21.90 5.84 -15.03
CA LEU A 51 -21.57 5.55 -16.43
C LEU A 51 -20.24 6.20 -16.83
N ASP A 52 -20.06 7.48 -16.47
CA ASP A 52 -18.90 8.29 -16.84
C ASP A 52 -17.60 7.84 -16.12
N ASP A 53 -17.72 7.25 -14.92
CA ASP A 53 -16.58 6.71 -14.16
C ASP A 53 -16.10 5.35 -14.71
N PHE A 54 -17.00 4.59 -15.36
CA PHE A 54 -16.66 3.30 -15.97
C PHE A 54 -15.96 3.46 -17.32
N ASP A 55 -16.35 4.48 -18.09
CA ASP A 55 -15.83 4.72 -19.44
C ASP A 55 -14.55 5.59 -19.46
N SER A 56 -14.25 6.34 -18.39
CA SER A 56 -13.08 7.23 -18.36
C SER A 56 -11.82 6.56 -17.77
N LEU A 57 -10.83 6.31 -18.62
CA LEU A 57 -9.47 5.90 -18.24
C LEU A 57 -8.55 7.09 -17.87
N ASP A 58 -9.08 8.32 -17.78
CA ASP A 58 -8.30 9.54 -17.56
C ASP A 58 -8.51 10.11 -16.14
N LEU A 59 -7.39 10.33 -15.43
CA LEU A 59 -7.33 10.68 -14.00
C LEU A 59 -7.89 12.10 -13.71
N ASN A 60 -7.71 13.04 -14.64
CA ASN A 60 -8.21 14.41 -14.47
C ASN A 60 -9.72 14.53 -14.69
N VAL A 61 -10.25 13.65 -15.54
CA VAL A 61 -11.68 13.52 -15.83
C VAL A 61 -12.34 12.97 -14.57
N SER A 62 -11.89 11.82 -14.07
CA SER A 62 -12.44 11.14 -12.88
C SER A 62 -12.48 12.00 -11.59
N ILE A 63 -11.50 12.90 -11.35
CA ILE A 63 -11.54 13.84 -10.21
C ILE A 63 -12.68 14.87 -10.33
N GLN A 64 -12.99 15.36 -11.55
CA GLN A 64 -14.11 16.29 -11.76
C GLN A 64 -15.49 15.61 -11.62
N PHE A 65 -15.58 14.29 -11.83
CA PHE A 65 -16.85 13.54 -11.75
C PHE A 65 -17.21 13.06 -10.34
N ALA A 66 -16.23 12.85 -9.45
CA ALA A 66 -16.49 12.62 -8.02
C ALA A 66 -17.35 13.75 -7.38
N VAL A 67 -17.27 14.97 -7.92
CA VAL A 67 -18.08 16.12 -7.52
C VAL A 67 -19.49 16.11 -8.14
N ARG A 68 -19.67 15.50 -9.32
CA ARG A 68 -20.95 15.44 -10.07
C ARG A 68 -21.82 14.21 -9.77
N ALA A 69 -21.26 13.24 -9.07
CA ALA A 69 -21.90 11.97 -8.72
C ALA A 69 -23.22 12.07 -7.94
N VAL A 70 -23.50 13.24 -7.37
CA VAL A 70 -24.67 13.47 -6.52
C VAL A 70 -25.97 13.67 -7.33
N GLU A 71 -25.90 13.87 -8.66
CA GLU A 71 -27.06 14.39 -9.43
C GLU A 71 -27.56 13.52 -10.61
N ASN A 72 -27.01 12.33 -10.92
CA ASN A 72 -27.30 11.65 -12.20
C ASN A 72 -27.89 10.21 -12.11
N PRO A 73 -28.95 9.85 -12.88
CA PRO A 73 -29.60 8.54 -12.82
C PRO A 73 -28.96 7.42 -13.65
N LYS A 74 -27.79 7.62 -14.27
CA LYS A 74 -27.10 6.58 -15.06
C LYS A 74 -26.02 5.88 -14.23
N VAL A 75 -26.46 4.95 -13.40
CA VAL A 75 -25.59 4.10 -12.57
C VAL A 75 -25.47 2.73 -13.23
N ASN A 76 -24.26 2.37 -13.66
CA ASN A 76 -23.94 0.99 -14.03
C ASN A 76 -23.77 0.16 -12.76
N THR A 77 -24.41 -1.00 -12.70
CA THR A 77 -24.13 -1.99 -11.67
C THR A 77 -22.98 -2.87 -12.15
N VAL A 78 -21.93 -2.96 -11.34
CA VAL A 78 -20.82 -3.91 -11.52
C VAL A 78 -20.94 -4.97 -10.43
N LEU A 79 -20.95 -6.24 -10.83
CA LEU A 79 -20.87 -7.38 -9.93
C LEU A 79 -19.48 -8.00 -10.05
N LEU A 80 -18.74 -7.99 -8.96
CA LEU A 80 -17.45 -8.64 -8.87
C LEU A 80 -17.66 -10.06 -8.36
N GLN A 81 -17.35 -11.06 -9.17
CA GLN A 81 -17.31 -12.45 -8.78
C GLN A 81 -15.85 -12.84 -8.54
N MET A 82 -15.50 -13.12 -7.29
CA MET A 82 -14.13 -13.38 -6.86
C MET A 82 -13.97 -14.85 -6.50
N THR A 83 -13.11 -15.55 -7.24
CA THR A 83 -12.71 -16.93 -6.93
C THR A 83 -11.42 -16.91 -6.11
N ILE A 84 -11.45 -17.58 -4.97
CA ILE A 84 -10.35 -17.70 -4.02
C ILE A 84 -9.97 -19.16 -3.87
N ASP A 85 -8.70 -19.45 -4.15
CA ASP A 85 -8.08 -20.74 -3.89
C ASP A 85 -7.03 -20.59 -2.78
N PRO A 86 -7.37 -20.94 -1.52
CA PRO A 86 -6.45 -20.82 -0.37
C PRO A 86 -5.18 -21.68 -0.51
N MET A 87 -5.16 -22.65 -1.43
CA MET A 87 -3.97 -23.48 -1.68
C MET A 87 -2.92 -22.76 -2.54
N LYS A 88 -3.30 -21.69 -3.25
CA LYS A 88 -2.40 -20.93 -4.14
C LYS A 88 -1.88 -19.63 -3.52
N SER A 89 -2.51 -19.16 -2.45
CA SER A 89 -2.17 -17.88 -1.82
C SER A 89 -2.18 -17.98 -0.30
N SER A 90 -1.14 -17.42 0.32
CA SER A 90 -0.98 -17.27 1.76
C SER A 90 -1.75 -16.10 2.35
N VAL A 91 -2.42 -15.31 1.51
CA VAL A 91 -3.16 -14.11 1.91
C VAL A 91 -4.33 -14.51 2.82
N PRO A 92 -4.35 -14.05 4.08
CA PRO A 92 -5.39 -14.44 5.02
C PRO A 92 -6.68 -13.66 4.78
N PHE A 93 -7.81 -14.31 5.07
CA PHE A 93 -9.15 -13.75 5.10
C PHE A 93 -9.94 -14.30 6.29
N ALA A 94 -11.03 -13.65 6.69
CA ALA A 94 -11.82 -14.05 7.84
C ALA A 94 -13.31 -14.12 7.48
N TYR A 95 -13.97 -15.25 7.80
CA TYR A 95 -15.43 -15.31 7.84
C TYR A 95 -15.91 -14.56 9.08
N LEU A 96 -16.84 -13.62 8.92
CA LEU A 96 -17.32 -12.77 10.01
C LEU A 96 -18.66 -13.24 10.60
N GLU A 97 -19.06 -14.49 10.40
CA GLU A 97 -20.38 -15.04 10.82
C GLU A 97 -20.78 -14.66 12.26
N GLU A 98 -19.88 -14.78 13.24
CA GLU A 98 -20.16 -14.48 14.65
C GLU A 98 -19.91 -13.01 15.04
N ASN A 99 -19.11 -12.30 14.26
CA ASN A 99 -18.59 -10.96 14.58
C ASN A 99 -19.18 -9.86 13.69
N SER A 100 -20.01 -10.22 12.72
CA SER A 100 -20.68 -9.28 11.84
C SER A 100 -21.77 -8.52 12.58
N SER A 101 -21.87 -7.22 12.32
CA SER A 101 -22.99 -6.41 12.78
C SER A 101 -24.32 -6.83 12.12
N TYR A 102 -24.25 -7.59 11.02
CA TYR A 102 -25.38 -8.06 10.22
C TYR A 102 -25.38 -9.60 10.16
N LYS A 103 -26.12 -10.23 11.07
CA LYS A 103 -26.15 -11.70 11.24
C LYS A 103 -26.67 -12.50 10.05
N TYR A 104 -27.23 -11.84 9.05
CA TYR A 104 -27.77 -12.48 7.83
C TYR A 104 -26.79 -12.45 6.66
N GLU A 105 -25.63 -11.81 6.82
CA GLU A 105 -24.61 -11.71 5.78
C GLU A 105 -23.46 -12.68 6.07
N ASN A 106 -23.12 -13.51 5.09
CA ASN A 106 -21.93 -14.34 5.11
C ASN A 106 -20.73 -13.51 4.65
N GLU A 107 -20.35 -12.51 5.46
CA GLU A 107 -19.29 -11.57 5.12
C GLU A 107 -17.91 -12.22 5.23
N ILE A 108 -17.07 -11.97 4.23
CA ILE A 108 -15.65 -12.30 4.25
C ILE A 108 -14.83 -11.03 4.22
N LEU A 109 -13.95 -10.88 5.21
CA LEU A 109 -12.99 -9.79 5.28
C LEU A 109 -11.62 -10.26 4.81
N PHE A 110 -11.14 -9.66 3.72
CA PHE A 110 -9.79 -9.84 3.21
C PHE A 110 -8.77 -8.95 3.93
N SER A 111 -7.54 -9.43 4.06
CA SER A 111 -6.43 -8.57 4.48
C SER A 111 -6.13 -7.48 3.44
N MET A 112 -5.50 -6.38 3.85
CA MET A 112 -5.41 -5.19 2.98
C MET A 112 -4.54 -5.35 1.73
N HIS A 113 -3.65 -6.33 1.67
CA HIS A 113 -2.77 -6.55 0.52
C HIS A 113 -3.29 -7.67 -0.42
N THR A 114 -4.58 -8.00 -0.34
CA THR A 114 -5.20 -8.93 -1.27
C THR A 114 -5.31 -8.32 -2.66
N VAL A 115 -4.73 -9.00 -3.65
CA VAL A 115 -4.75 -8.60 -5.05
C VAL A 115 -5.54 -9.63 -5.85
N PHE A 116 -6.46 -9.15 -6.68
CA PHE A 116 -7.22 -9.98 -7.60
C PHE A 116 -6.83 -9.64 -9.04
N ARG A 117 -6.74 -10.67 -9.88
CA ARG A 117 -6.57 -10.53 -11.33
C ARG A 117 -7.93 -10.58 -12.01
N ILE A 118 -8.19 -9.62 -12.89
CA ILE A 118 -9.32 -9.68 -13.83
C ILE A 118 -9.04 -10.79 -14.83
N ILE A 119 -9.97 -11.75 -14.89
CA ILE A 119 -9.94 -12.87 -15.84
C ILE A 119 -10.73 -12.50 -17.08
N ASP A 120 -11.95 -12.02 -16.89
CA ASP A 120 -12.81 -11.52 -17.95
C ASP A 120 -13.83 -10.51 -17.42
N VAL A 121 -14.39 -9.75 -18.35
CA VAL A 121 -15.44 -8.77 -18.11
C VAL A 121 -16.46 -8.94 -19.21
N HIS A 122 -17.74 -9.09 -18.84
CA HIS A 122 -18.81 -9.16 -19.82
C HIS A 122 -20.11 -8.55 -19.29
N HIS A 123 -20.90 -8.00 -20.20
CA HIS A 123 -22.20 -7.42 -19.89
C HIS A 123 -23.29 -8.50 -19.92
N THR A 124 -24.11 -8.55 -18.87
CA THR A 124 -25.16 -9.55 -18.72
C THR A 124 -26.48 -9.10 -19.37
N GLN A 125 -27.39 -10.04 -19.56
CA GLN A 125 -28.74 -9.74 -20.08
C GLN A 125 -29.56 -8.88 -19.11
N ASP A 126 -29.24 -8.96 -17.82
CA ASP A 126 -29.90 -8.25 -16.71
C ASP A 126 -29.32 -6.84 -16.47
N GLN A 127 -28.63 -6.26 -17.47
CA GLN A 127 -28.09 -4.89 -17.46
C GLN A 127 -27.07 -4.60 -16.36
N TYR A 128 -26.20 -5.56 -16.06
CA TYR A 128 -25.04 -5.32 -15.20
C TYR A 128 -23.76 -5.89 -15.83
N TRP A 129 -22.61 -5.36 -15.41
CA TRP A 129 -21.31 -5.89 -15.80
C TRP A 129 -20.88 -6.96 -14.78
N LEU A 130 -20.62 -8.18 -15.26
CA LEU A 130 -19.97 -9.21 -14.46
C LEU A 130 -18.47 -9.15 -14.70
N VAL A 131 -17.71 -8.99 -13.62
CA VAL A 131 -16.25 -8.99 -13.64
C VAL A 131 -15.78 -10.22 -12.87
N ASN A 132 -15.19 -11.16 -13.58
CA ASN A 132 -14.61 -12.35 -13.00
C ASN A 132 -13.19 -12.06 -12.52
N LEU A 133 -12.97 -12.30 -11.24
CA LEU A 133 -11.74 -12.02 -10.52
C LEU A 133 -11.18 -13.32 -9.94
N SER A 134 -9.87 -13.51 -10.01
CA SER A 134 -9.18 -14.62 -9.35
C SER A 134 -8.11 -14.10 -8.40
N LEU A 135 -8.04 -14.65 -7.18
CA LEU A 135 -6.99 -14.32 -6.22
C LEU A 135 -5.61 -14.67 -6.83
N THR A 136 -4.68 -13.72 -6.79
CA THR A 136 -3.32 -13.95 -7.28
C THR A 136 -2.56 -14.91 -6.37
N SER A 137 -1.69 -15.75 -6.93
CA SER A 137 -0.87 -16.67 -6.14
C SER A 137 0.34 -15.98 -5.52
N ASP A 138 0.91 -16.59 -4.48
CA ASP A 138 2.14 -16.06 -3.84
C ASP A 138 3.34 -16.04 -4.80
N ASN A 139 3.31 -16.92 -5.80
CA ASN A 139 4.34 -17.07 -6.82
C ASN A 139 3.96 -16.44 -8.16
N ASP A 140 3.05 -15.47 -8.14
CA ASP A 140 2.63 -14.77 -9.35
C ASP A 140 3.84 -14.09 -10.03
N PRO A 141 4.22 -14.50 -11.25
CA PRO A 141 5.47 -14.06 -11.86
C PRO A 141 5.45 -12.57 -12.16
N THR A 142 4.30 -12.02 -12.55
CA THR A 142 4.15 -10.60 -12.88
C THR A 142 4.27 -9.75 -11.62
N LEU A 143 3.57 -10.10 -10.54
CA LEU A 143 3.68 -9.39 -9.26
C LEU A 143 5.07 -9.52 -8.67
N LYS A 144 5.73 -10.67 -8.83
CA LYS A 144 7.11 -10.87 -8.37
C LYS A 144 8.08 -9.94 -9.08
N VAL A 145 8.06 -9.89 -10.41
CA VAL A 145 8.91 -8.99 -11.19
C VAL A 145 8.68 -7.53 -10.81
N LEU A 146 7.42 -7.12 -10.67
CA LEU A 146 7.06 -5.77 -10.26
C LEU A 146 7.59 -5.44 -8.85
N THR A 147 7.39 -6.36 -7.91
CA THR A 147 7.84 -6.18 -6.52
C THR A 147 9.36 -6.11 -6.43
N ASP A 148 10.08 -6.95 -7.18
CA ASP A 148 11.54 -6.96 -7.20
C ASP A 148 12.11 -5.69 -7.85
N HIS A 149 11.44 -5.16 -8.88
CA HIS A 149 11.77 -3.87 -9.47
C HIS A 149 11.66 -2.74 -8.43
N PHE A 150 10.51 -2.62 -7.75
CA PHE A 150 10.34 -1.59 -6.72
C PHE A 150 11.32 -1.76 -5.55
N ARG A 151 11.61 -2.99 -5.11
CA ARG A 151 12.63 -3.23 -4.08
C ARG A 151 14.01 -2.75 -4.53
N LYS A 152 14.36 -2.96 -5.79
CA LYS A 152 15.63 -2.47 -6.35
C LYS A 152 15.68 -0.94 -6.41
N GLU A 153 14.58 -0.29 -6.77
CA GLU A 153 14.50 1.18 -6.81
C GLU A 153 14.53 1.85 -5.44
N ILE A 154 13.87 1.25 -4.44
CA ILE A 154 13.89 1.71 -3.04
C ILE A 154 15.27 1.48 -2.42
N GLY A 155 15.95 0.41 -2.83
CA GLY A 155 17.30 0.05 -2.37
C GLY A 155 17.31 -0.81 -1.11
N SER A 156 18.52 -1.01 -0.60
CA SER A 156 18.79 -1.80 0.61
C SER A 156 18.86 -0.92 1.86
N GLY A 157 18.75 -1.54 3.04
CA GLY A 157 18.87 -0.85 4.31
C GLY A 157 17.97 -1.50 5.37
N ASN A 158 17.93 -0.87 6.54
CA ASN A 158 16.99 -1.28 7.58
C ASN A 158 15.54 -0.91 7.16
N PRO A 159 14.50 -1.43 7.82
CA PRO A 159 13.11 -1.15 7.44
C PRO A 159 12.74 0.34 7.37
N LEU A 160 13.29 1.18 8.26
CA LEU A 160 13.08 2.62 8.26
C LEU A 160 13.83 3.31 7.10
N ASP A 161 15.03 2.84 6.73
CA ASP A 161 15.75 3.36 5.56
C ASP A 161 14.96 3.13 4.27
N ARG A 162 14.39 1.93 4.12
CA ARG A 162 13.55 1.59 2.96
C ARG A 162 12.26 2.41 2.96
N LEU A 163 11.67 2.63 4.13
CA LEU A 163 10.47 3.45 4.25
C LEU A 163 10.74 4.91 3.90
N GLY A 164 11.82 5.50 4.42
CA GLY A 164 12.24 6.87 4.07
C GLY A 164 12.58 7.01 2.59
N SER A 165 13.25 6.01 2.00
CA SER A 165 13.54 5.97 0.57
C SER A 165 12.27 5.85 -0.29
N LEU A 166 11.28 5.08 0.17
CA LEU A 166 9.97 5.02 -0.47
C LEU A 166 9.26 6.39 -0.40
N MET A 167 9.30 7.08 0.74
CA MET A 167 8.73 8.43 0.87
C MET A 167 9.36 9.40 -0.13
N LEU A 168 10.70 9.37 -0.29
CA LEU A 168 11.40 10.16 -1.31
C LEU A 168 10.91 9.85 -2.73
N LYS A 169 10.75 8.57 -3.07
CA LYS A 169 10.25 8.16 -4.39
C LYS A 169 8.82 8.59 -4.66
N LEU A 170 8.01 8.70 -3.62
CA LEU A 170 6.62 9.17 -3.69
C LEU A 170 6.50 10.70 -3.63
N GLY A 171 7.61 11.43 -3.43
CA GLY A 171 7.61 12.89 -3.27
C GLY A 171 7.17 13.38 -1.89
N GLU A 172 7.03 12.47 -0.92
CA GLU A 172 6.62 12.74 0.46
C GLU A 172 7.83 13.20 1.30
N PHE A 173 8.38 14.36 0.97
CA PHE A 173 9.64 14.85 1.53
C PHE A 173 9.56 15.12 3.03
N ASN A 174 8.42 15.59 3.54
CA ASN A 174 8.25 15.86 4.97
C ASN A 174 8.29 14.57 5.80
N GLN A 175 7.68 13.49 5.30
CA GLN A 175 7.68 12.19 5.95
C GLN A 175 9.05 11.54 5.85
N ALA A 176 9.74 11.70 4.72
CA ALA A 176 11.14 11.28 4.57
C ALA A 176 12.06 12.00 5.59
N GLU A 177 11.90 13.32 5.73
CA GLU A 177 12.60 14.14 6.73
C GLU A 177 12.38 13.62 8.15
N GLU A 178 11.11 13.38 8.51
CA GLU A 178 10.76 12.86 9.83
C GLU A 178 11.41 11.49 10.09
N ILE A 179 11.36 10.57 9.13
CA ILE A 179 11.94 9.23 9.26
C ILE A 179 13.46 9.29 9.41
N PHE A 180 14.17 10.00 8.52
CA PHE A 180 15.63 10.07 8.60
C PHE A 180 16.11 10.90 9.79
N GLY A 181 15.39 11.97 10.13
CA GLY A 181 15.69 12.82 11.28
C GLY A 181 15.49 12.11 12.61
N THR A 182 14.39 11.36 12.79
CA THR A 182 14.16 10.54 13.98
C THR A 182 15.19 9.43 14.11
N GLN A 183 15.55 8.78 13.00
CA GLN A 183 16.66 7.82 12.99
C GLN A 183 17.95 8.50 13.44
N LEU A 184 18.36 9.62 12.84
CA LEU A 184 19.60 10.32 13.15
C LEU A 184 19.66 10.76 14.63
N ASN A 185 18.55 11.28 15.17
CA ASN A 185 18.45 11.77 16.55
C ASN A 185 18.25 10.67 17.61
N SER A 186 18.04 9.42 17.20
CA SER A 186 17.86 8.31 18.16
C SER A 186 19.10 8.13 19.04
N LYS A 187 18.91 7.73 20.31
CA LYS A 187 20.01 7.49 21.26
C LYS A 187 20.77 6.18 21.04
N ASN A 188 20.37 5.39 20.05
CA ASN A 188 21.03 4.13 19.74
C ASN A 188 22.43 4.41 19.20
N GLU A 189 23.38 3.53 19.54
CA GLU A 189 24.73 3.58 18.99
C GLU A 189 24.67 3.37 17.47
N LYS A 190 25.26 4.30 16.71
CA LYS A 190 25.28 4.27 15.24
C LYS A 190 26.71 4.23 14.76
N THR A 191 26.96 3.37 13.79
CA THR A 191 28.21 3.38 13.03
C THR A 191 28.36 4.70 12.28
N TRP A 192 29.59 5.13 12.05
CA TRP A 192 29.87 6.32 11.24
C TRP A 192 29.21 6.21 9.85
N CYS A 193 29.21 5.02 9.22
CA CYS A 193 28.54 4.79 7.93
C CYS A 193 27.05 5.11 8.00
N SER A 194 26.37 4.68 9.07
CA SER A 194 24.95 4.95 9.26
C SER A 194 24.69 6.44 9.45
N GLN A 195 25.55 7.13 10.20
CA GLN A 195 25.42 8.58 10.39
C GLN A 195 25.67 9.35 9.08
N ALA A 196 26.71 8.99 8.32
CA ALA A 196 27.01 9.59 7.02
C ALA A 196 25.84 9.38 6.04
N HIS A 197 25.33 8.15 5.96
CA HIS A 197 24.16 7.82 5.16
C HIS A 197 22.93 8.66 5.52
N LEU A 198 22.58 8.75 6.81
CA LEU A 198 21.41 9.54 7.25
C LEU A 198 21.56 11.03 6.97
N ASN A 199 22.77 11.59 7.16
CA ASN A 199 23.05 12.97 6.77
C ASN A 199 22.93 13.16 5.25
N HIS A 200 23.44 12.24 4.44
CA HIS A 200 23.28 12.28 2.99
C HIS A 200 21.80 12.24 2.57
N GLN A 201 20.99 11.36 3.17
CA GLN A 201 19.56 11.27 2.88
C GLN A 201 18.82 12.56 3.27
N LEU A 202 19.09 13.13 4.44
CA LEU A 202 18.52 14.43 4.83
C LEU A 202 18.94 15.55 3.89
N ALA A 203 20.21 15.57 3.44
CA ALA A 203 20.66 16.53 2.46
C ALA A 203 19.86 16.45 1.15
N TYR A 204 19.62 15.22 0.68
CA TYR A 204 18.80 14.96 -0.50
C TYR A 204 17.34 15.42 -0.30
N VAL A 205 16.75 15.14 0.87
CA VAL A 205 15.41 15.64 1.25
C VAL A 205 15.34 17.17 1.15
N TYR A 206 16.25 17.88 1.83
CA TYR A 206 16.25 19.35 1.82
C TYR A 206 16.53 19.93 0.42
N SER A 207 17.31 19.24 -0.41
CA SER A 207 17.52 19.65 -1.80
C SER A 207 16.21 19.61 -2.61
N HIS A 208 15.36 18.60 -2.39
CA HIS A 208 14.04 18.51 -3.03
C HIS A 208 13.00 19.47 -2.45
N LYS A 209 13.23 20.00 -1.25
CA LYS A 209 12.43 21.05 -0.63
C LYS A 209 12.91 22.47 -1.00
N ASP A 210 13.89 22.60 -1.90
CA ASP A 210 14.55 23.86 -2.27
C ASP A 210 15.28 24.57 -1.10
N GLU A 211 15.56 23.86 0.00
CA GLU A 211 16.26 24.36 1.18
C GLU A 211 17.78 24.09 1.06
N TYR A 212 18.40 24.69 0.03
CA TYR A 212 19.76 24.37 -0.39
C TYR A 212 20.85 24.63 0.68
N THR A 213 20.63 25.59 1.58
CA THR A 213 21.56 25.88 2.68
C THR A 213 21.59 24.75 3.70
N ALA A 214 20.42 24.21 4.07
CA ALA A 214 20.30 23.04 4.92
C ALA A 214 20.87 21.80 4.22
N ALA A 215 20.53 21.59 2.95
CA ALA A 215 21.05 20.50 2.14
C ALA A 215 22.59 20.47 2.13
N LEU A 216 23.22 21.63 1.84
CA LEU A 216 24.68 21.75 1.83
C LEU A 216 25.29 21.46 3.21
N SER A 217 24.65 21.90 4.29
CA SER A 217 25.12 21.60 5.65
C SER A 217 25.15 20.10 5.92
N TYR A 218 24.08 19.39 5.55
CA TYR A 218 23.99 17.94 5.74
C TYR A 218 24.96 17.16 4.82
N TYR A 219 25.14 17.59 3.56
CA TYR A 219 26.14 16.98 2.69
C TYR A 219 27.56 17.12 3.24
N LYS A 220 27.91 18.29 3.79
CA LYS A 220 29.21 18.50 4.45
C LYS A 220 29.41 17.58 5.63
N LYS A 221 28.40 17.43 6.50
CA LYS A 221 28.46 16.50 7.64
C LYS A 221 28.69 15.06 7.19
N ALA A 222 27.98 14.61 6.16
CA ALA A 222 28.17 13.26 5.61
C ALA A 222 29.60 13.06 5.09
N LEU A 223 30.11 14.03 4.31
CA LEU A 223 31.45 13.99 3.75
C LEU A 223 32.54 14.04 4.83
N GLU A 224 32.39 14.88 5.86
CA GLU A 224 33.32 14.96 6.99
C GLU A 224 33.42 13.62 7.74
N MET A 225 32.29 12.93 7.94
CA MET A 225 32.29 11.60 8.56
C MET A 225 33.03 10.56 7.72
N GLU A 226 32.83 10.57 6.40
CA GLU A 226 33.54 9.68 5.48
C GLU A 226 35.05 9.97 5.44
N LEU A 227 35.43 11.24 5.37
CA LEU A 227 36.84 11.67 5.31
C LEU A 227 37.61 11.40 6.60
N ASN A 228 37.00 11.68 7.77
CA ASN A 228 37.67 11.46 9.05
C ASN A 228 38.00 9.99 9.26
N TYR A 229 37.15 9.07 8.79
CA TYR A 229 37.42 7.65 8.90
C TYR A 229 38.46 7.16 7.88
N VAL A 230 38.40 7.62 6.62
CA VAL A 230 39.40 7.27 5.59
C VAL A 230 40.80 7.79 5.93
N ALA A 231 40.91 8.85 6.73
CA ALA A 231 42.19 9.39 7.19
C ALA A 231 42.79 8.69 8.43
N GLU A 232 42.02 7.81 9.09
CA GLU A 232 42.47 7.02 10.26
C GLU A 232 43.04 5.64 9.88
N ASP A 233 42.92 5.23 8.61
CA ASP A 233 43.59 4.06 8.00
C ASP A 233 44.89 4.45 7.25
#